data_AF-A0A969DYM4-F1
#
_entry.id   AF-A0A969DYM4-F1
#
_cell.length_a   1.000
_cell.length_b   1.000
_cell.length_c   1.000
_cell.angle_alpha   90.00
_cell.angle_beta   90.00
_cell.angle_gamma   90.00
#
_symmetry.space_group_name_H-M   'P 1'
#
loop_
_entity.id
_entity.type
_entity.pdbx_description
1 polymer ?
#
loop_
_entity_poly.entity_id
_entity_poly.type
_entity_poly.pdbx_seq_one_letter_code
_entity_poly.pdbx_strand_id
1 'polypeptide(L)'
;MAFLPRSLRDRPTPGPSPEASWLSRLGLALGIGVGAVAVGLGPAAAQAPSTLAACEPPGDREYLLLVVVGTDEAQNRLTQTLPPSVKAPTCDYLGSRVARMGGFKTPEDADAWASYLREVASLAAFVAKPSQPGAIAQTPVAPPASATLRLVRSQPPRVPLTPIPLTPIPLT
;
A
#
# COMPACT_ATOMS: atom_id res chain seq x y z
N MET A 1 -31.93 -48.47 -27.72
CA MET A 1 -30.93 -47.46 -28.11
C MET A 1 -31.24 -46.18 -27.37
N ALA A 2 -30.45 -45.83 -26.34
CA ALA A 2 -30.35 -44.45 -25.81
C ALA A 2 -29.07 -44.38 -24.97
N PHE A 3 -28.22 -43.44 -25.34
CA PHE A 3 -26.83 -43.26 -24.91
C PHE A 3 -26.74 -42.68 -23.49
N LEU A 4 -25.87 -43.25 -22.65
CA LEU A 4 -25.40 -42.62 -21.41
C LEU A 4 -24.30 -41.59 -21.71
N PRO A 5 -24.29 -40.40 -21.07
CA PRO A 5 -23.27 -39.40 -21.30
C PRO A 5 -21.93 -39.77 -20.64
N ARG A 6 -20.91 -39.82 -21.50
CA ARG A 6 -19.51 -40.14 -21.28
C ARG A 6 -18.73 -38.91 -20.79
N SER A 7 -19.00 -38.40 -19.60
CA SER A 7 -18.37 -37.15 -19.13
C SER A 7 -17.91 -37.14 -17.67
N LEU A 8 -17.48 -38.30 -17.13
CA LEU A 8 -17.00 -38.44 -15.75
C LEU A 8 -15.58 -39.02 -15.64
N ARG A 9 -14.79 -38.96 -16.71
CA ARG A 9 -13.50 -39.70 -16.81
C ARG A 9 -12.24 -38.84 -16.82
N ASP A 10 -12.35 -37.54 -16.55
CA ASP A 10 -11.19 -36.65 -16.50
C ASP A 10 -11.22 -35.81 -15.20
N ARG A 11 -10.80 -36.44 -14.10
CA ARG A 11 -10.30 -35.70 -12.94
C ARG A 11 -8.83 -36.11 -12.73
N PRO A 12 -7.87 -35.21 -12.91
CA PRO A 12 -6.49 -35.47 -12.57
C PRO A 12 -6.38 -35.70 -11.05
N THR A 13 -5.75 -36.81 -10.68
CA THR A 13 -5.36 -37.13 -9.30
C THR A 13 -4.27 -36.17 -8.83
N PRO A 14 -4.39 -35.51 -7.66
CA PRO A 14 -3.27 -34.84 -7.04
C PRO A 14 -2.23 -35.87 -6.60
N GLY A 15 -1.01 -35.74 -7.10
CA GLY A 15 0.12 -36.59 -6.72
C GLY A 15 0.53 -36.38 -5.25
N PRO A 16 1.14 -37.40 -4.61
CA PRO A 16 1.63 -37.28 -3.24
C PRO A 16 2.84 -36.33 -3.19
N SER A 17 2.73 -35.30 -2.35
CA SER A 17 3.81 -34.35 -2.03
C SER A 17 4.98 -35.08 -1.32
N PRO A 18 6.23 -34.92 -1.76
CA PRO A 18 7.40 -35.58 -1.18
C PRO A 18 8.15 -34.66 -0.21
N GLU A 19 7.80 -34.60 1.09
CA GLU A 19 8.66 -33.89 2.07
C GLU A 19 8.46 -34.26 3.55
N ALA A 20 7.93 -35.45 3.84
CA ALA A 20 7.88 -36.01 5.20
C ALA A 20 8.92 -37.13 5.39
N SER A 21 10.22 -36.82 5.30
CA SER A 21 11.30 -37.82 5.56
C SER A 21 12.63 -37.22 6.03
N TRP A 22 12.61 -36.29 6.99
CA TRP A 22 13.84 -35.82 7.65
C TRP A 22 13.80 -35.90 9.18
N LEU A 23 12.69 -36.32 9.80
CA LEU A 23 12.55 -36.43 11.27
C LEU A 23 13.19 -37.67 11.89
N SER A 24 14.31 -38.11 11.34
CA SER A 24 15.13 -39.15 11.95
C SER A 24 16.55 -38.89 11.57
N ARG A 25 17.23 -37.99 12.31
CA ARG A 25 18.56 -38.17 12.93
C ARG A 25 18.83 -37.05 13.94
N LEU A 26 19.60 -37.42 14.97
CA LEU A 26 20.13 -36.63 16.09
C LEU A 26 19.12 -36.41 17.24
N GLY A 27 19.32 -36.91 18.46
CA GLY A 27 20.54 -37.38 19.10
C GLY A 27 20.84 -36.51 20.33
N LEU A 28 20.55 -37.07 21.50
CA LEU A 28 21.16 -36.89 22.83
C LEU A 28 21.87 -35.56 23.23
N ALA A 29 21.48 -35.09 24.42
CA ALA A 29 22.31 -34.69 25.56
C ALA A 29 22.65 -33.19 25.84
N LEU A 30 22.30 -32.82 27.09
CA LEU A 30 22.91 -31.88 28.05
C LEU A 30 23.23 -30.43 27.65
N GLY A 31 22.70 -29.49 28.43
CA GLY A 31 23.29 -28.18 28.63
C GLY A 31 22.41 -27.20 29.40
N ILE A 32 22.62 -27.10 30.71
CA ILE A 32 22.17 -25.97 31.54
C ILE A 32 23.03 -24.75 31.16
N GLY A 33 22.44 -23.58 30.88
CA GLY A 33 23.24 -22.35 30.86
C GLY A 33 22.63 -21.11 30.22
N VAL A 34 22.34 -20.13 31.08
CA VAL A 34 22.40 -18.66 30.87
C VAL A 34 21.37 -18.04 29.91
N GLY A 35 20.47 -17.26 30.53
CA GLY A 35 19.51 -16.40 29.83
C GLY A 35 20.22 -15.30 29.04
N ALA A 36 19.93 -15.25 27.73
CA ALA A 36 20.17 -14.09 26.90
C ALA A 36 18.81 -13.40 26.68
N VAL A 37 18.64 -12.23 27.29
CA VAL A 37 17.52 -11.34 26.99
C VAL A 37 17.80 -10.71 25.63
N ALA A 38 17.35 -11.38 24.57
CA ALA A 38 17.44 -10.86 23.21
C ALA A 38 16.44 -9.70 23.06
N VAL A 39 16.93 -8.46 23.13
CA VAL A 39 16.17 -7.28 22.70
C VAL A 39 15.95 -7.42 21.21
N GLY A 40 14.74 -7.82 20.82
CA GLY A 40 14.34 -8.06 19.45
C GLY A 40 14.35 -6.79 18.62
N LEU A 41 15.47 -6.54 17.94
CA LEU A 41 15.47 -5.81 16.68
C LEU A 41 14.87 -6.76 15.64
N GLY A 42 13.54 -6.70 15.50
CA GLY A 42 12.84 -7.46 14.48
C GLY A 42 13.40 -7.13 13.09
N PRO A 43 13.47 -8.11 12.17
CA PRO A 43 13.92 -7.84 10.82
C PRO A 43 12.96 -6.83 10.20
N ALA A 44 13.48 -5.67 9.79
CA ALA A 44 12.79 -4.83 8.82
C ALA A 44 12.67 -5.69 7.55
N ALA A 45 11.48 -6.22 7.30
CA ALA A 45 11.20 -6.98 6.10
C ALA A 45 11.45 -6.05 4.90
N ALA A 46 12.63 -6.19 4.29
CA ALA A 46 12.94 -5.54 3.03
C ALA A 46 11.94 -6.08 2.01
N GLN A 47 11.02 -5.23 1.60
CA GLN A 47 10.02 -5.55 0.59
C GLN A 47 10.76 -5.78 -0.73
N ALA A 48 10.91 -7.05 -1.13
CA ALA A 48 11.47 -7.38 -2.42
C ALA A 48 10.63 -6.71 -3.52
N PRO A 49 11.25 -6.14 -4.57
CA PRO A 49 10.50 -5.52 -5.67
C PRO A 49 9.56 -6.56 -6.28
N SER A 50 8.25 -6.31 -6.15
CA SER A 50 7.22 -7.18 -6.70
C SER A 50 7.27 -7.12 -8.23
N THR A 51 7.41 -8.26 -8.89
CA THR A 51 7.27 -8.39 -10.36
C THR A 51 5.79 -8.31 -10.80
N LEU A 52 4.96 -7.60 -10.06
CA LEU A 52 3.54 -7.47 -10.35
C LEU A 52 3.34 -6.56 -11.56
N ALA A 53 2.38 -6.91 -12.40
CA ALA A 53 1.95 -6.03 -13.48
C ALA A 53 1.35 -4.74 -12.91
N ALA A 54 1.55 -3.63 -13.62
CA ALA A 54 0.92 -2.36 -13.27
C ALA A 54 -0.61 -2.48 -13.31
N CYS A 55 -1.30 -1.79 -12.40
CA CYS A 55 -2.76 -1.79 -12.36
C CYS A 55 -3.37 -1.13 -13.60
N GLU A 56 -4.40 -1.77 -14.17
CA GLU A 56 -5.16 -1.18 -15.27
C GLU A 56 -5.94 0.06 -14.79
N PRO A 57 -5.90 1.18 -15.54
CA PRO A 57 -6.69 2.36 -15.23
C PRO A 57 -8.21 2.08 -15.10
N PRO A 58 -8.96 3.00 -14.45
CA PRO A 58 -10.42 2.92 -14.41
C PRO A 58 -11.01 3.05 -15.81
N GLY A 59 -12.09 2.32 -16.09
CA GLY A 59 -12.89 2.55 -17.28
C GLY A 59 -13.55 3.92 -17.28
N ASP A 60 -14.08 4.33 -18.43
CA ASP A 60 -14.79 5.60 -18.56
C ASP A 60 -15.94 5.70 -17.56
N ARG A 61 -15.91 6.76 -16.72
CA ARG A 61 -16.93 7.03 -15.69
C ARG A 61 -17.10 5.88 -14.68
N GLU A 62 -16.04 5.14 -14.41
CA GLU A 62 -15.99 4.10 -13.39
C GLU A 62 -15.11 4.53 -12.21
N TYR A 63 -15.54 4.17 -11.01
CA TYR A 63 -14.73 4.33 -9.79
C TYR A 63 -14.03 3.01 -9.48
N LEU A 64 -12.76 3.11 -9.07
CA LEU A 64 -11.97 1.96 -8.64
C LEU A 64 -11.70 2.04 -7.15
N LEU A 65 -11.71 0.89 -6.50
CA LEU A 65 -11.29 0.73 -5.13
C LEU A 65 -9.93 0.02 -5.10
N LEU A 66 -8.95 0.70 -4.51
CA LEU A 66 -7.58 0.23 -4.36
C LEU A 66 -7.34 -0.09 -2.89
N VAL A 67 -6.99 -1.33 -2.58
CA VAL A 67 -6.74 -1.77 -1.20
C VAL A 67 -5.28 -2.17 -1.07
N VAL A 68 -4.56 -1.60 -0.11
CA VAL A 68 -3.15 -1.91 0.09
C VAL A 68 -3.02 -3.29 0.76
N VAL A 69 -2.39 -4.23 0.06
CA VAL A 69 -2.22 -5.63 0.47
C VAL A 69 -0.75 -6.02 0.36
N GLY A 70 0.10 -5.28 1.09
CA GLY A 70 1.56 -5.45 1.06
C GLY A 70 2.07 -6.83 1.48
N THR A 71 1.22 -7.68 2.07
CA THR A 71 1.55 -9.06 2.47
C THR A 71 0.44 -10.04 2.07
N ASP A 72 0.77 -11.32 1.97
CA ASP A 72 -0.18 -12.38 1.65
C ASP A 72 -1.25 -12.56 2.75
N GLU A 73 -0.92 -12.27 4.01
CA GLU A 73 -1.92 -12.26 5.10
C GLU A 73 -2.96 -11.16 4.91
N ALA A 74 -2.53 -9.96 4.47
CA ALA A 74 -3.45 -8.86 4.17
C ALA A 74 -4.36 -9.21 2.98
N GLN A 75 -3.82 -9.87 1.95
CA GLN A 75 -4.60 -10.37 0.82
C GLN A 75 -5.58 -11.47 1.25
N ASN A 76 -5.18 -12.38 2.14
CA ASN A 76 -6.07 -13.41 2.67
C ASN A 76 -7.21 -12.81 3.49
N ARG A 77 -6.92 -11.82 4.35
CA ARG A 77 -7.97 -11.08 5.09
C ARG A 77 -8.95 -10.40 4.13
N LEU A 78 -8.45 -9.72 3.10
CA LEU A 78 -9.30 -9.11 2.08
C LEU A 78 -10.22 -10.16 1.43
N THR A 79 -9.66 -11.30 1.05
CA THR A 79 -10.41 -12.38 0.38
C THR A 79 -11.47 -13.00 1.30
N GLN A 80 -11.22 -13.07 2.61
CA GLN A 80 -12.18 -13.56 3.60
C GLN A 80 -13.29 -12.56 3.92
N THR A 81 -13.01 -11.27 3.84
CA THR A 81 -13.98 -10.20 4.07
C THR A 81 -14.88 -9.97 2.85
N LEU A 82 -14.38 -10.21 1.64
CA LEU A 82 -15.14 -10.00 0.42
C LEU A 82 -16.13 -11.16 0.16
N PRO A 83 -17.32 -10.86 -0.39
CA PRO A 83 -18.20 -11.87 -0.94
C PRO A 83 -17.49 -12.68 -2.04
N PRO A 84 -17.80 -13.98 -2.21
CA PRO A 84 -17.13 -14.85 -3.18
C PRO A 84 -17.35 -14.43 -4.65
N SER A 85 -18.35 -13.58 -4.90
CA SER A 85 -18.65 -12.98 -6.20
C SER A 85 -17.72 -11.81 -6.57
N VAL A 86 -17.04 -11.20 -5.60
CA VAL A 86 -16.16 -10.05 -5.83
C VAL A 86 -14.75 -10.52 -6.13
N LYS A 87 -14.15 -10.01 -7.21
CA LYS A 87 -12.76 -10.28 -7.58
C LYS A 87 -11.90 -9.06 -7.25
N ALA A 88 -10.81 -9.30 -6.53
CA ALA A 88 -9.84 -8.28 -6.13
C ALA A 88 -8.42 -8.73 -6.55
N PRO A 89 -8.11 -8.75 -7.86
CA PRO A 89 -6.78 -9.09 -8.35
C PRO A 89 -5.73 -8.13 -7.80
N THR A 90 -4.56 -8.66 -7.46
CA THR A 90 -3.42 -7.89 -6.97
C THR A 90 -2.58 -7.36 -8.14
N CYS A 91 -2.22 -6.09 -8.10
CA CYS A 91 -1.39 -5.41 -9.08
C CYS A 91 -0.47 -4.38 -8.41
N ASP A 92 0.54 -3.91 -9.12
CA ASP A 92 1.40 -2.83 -8.66
C ASP A 92 0.75 -1.47 -8.96
N TYR A 93 0.58 -0.67 -7.92
CA TYR A 93 0.15 0.71 -8.03
C TYR A 93 1.22 1.62 -7.41
N LEU A 94 1.96 2.32 -8.27
CA LEU A 94 3.02 3.24 -7.89
C LEU A 94 4.10 2.58 -7.00
N GLY A 95 4.47 1.33 -7.29
CA GLY A 95 5.46 0.57 -6.51
C GLY A 95 4.91 -0.10 -5.26
N SER A 96 3.60 -0.04 -5.03
CA SER A 96 2.92 -0.70 -3.91
C SER A 96 2.03 -1.83 -4.40
N ARG A 97 2.08 -2.97 -3.70
CA ARG A 97 1.17 -4.10 -3.92
C ARG A 97 -0.24 -3.73 -3.44
N VAL A 98 -1.19 -3.63 -4.37
CA VAL A 98 -2.59 -3.31 -4.08
C VAL A 98 -3.53 -4.33 -4.72
N ALA A 99 -4.70 -4.53 -4.12
CA ALA A 99 -5.81 -5.27 -4.70
C ALA A 99 -6.79 -4.28 -5.34
N ARG A 100 -7.05 -4.46 -6.63
CA ARG A 100 -7.93 -3.60 -7.42
C ARG A 100 -9.33 -4.20 -7.48
N MET A 101 -10.34 -3.44 -7.09
CA MET A 101 -11.74 -3.76 -7.30
C MET A 101 -12.38 -2.71 -8.19
N GLY A 102 -13.03 -3.15 -9.25
CA GLY A 102 -13.76 -2.29 -10.18
C GLY A 102 -15.23 -2.65 -10.27
N GLY A 103 -15.94 -1.90 -11.11
CA GLY A 103 -17.37 -2.03 -11.36
C GLY A 103 -18.23 -1.00 -10.64
N PHE A 104 -17.65 -0.09 -9.86
CA PHE A 104 -18.42 0.92 -9.12
C PHE A 104 -18.89 2.04 -10.06
N LYS A 105 -20.21 2.28 -10.08
CA LYS A 105 -20.86 3.30 -10.92
C LYS A 105 -21.00 4.64 -10.22
N THR A 106 -21.06 4.63 -8.90
CA THR A 106 -21.21 5.81 -8.07
C THR A 106 -20.00 5.94 -7.13
N PRO A 107 -19.57 7.17 -6.79
CA PRO A 107 -18.53 7.37 -5.80
C PRO A 107 -18.99 6.92 -4.40
N GLU A 108 -20.29 7.02 -4.10
CA GLU A 108 -20.87 6.61 -2.81
C GLU A 108 -20.71 5.11 -2.58
N ASP A 109 -20.97 4.28 -3.58
CA ASP A 109 -20.78 2.82 -3.47
C ASP A 109 -19.31 2.47 -3.23
N ALA A 110 -18.40 3.12 -3.96
CA ALA A 110 -16.96 2.88 -3.81
C ALA A 110 -16.44 3.32 -2.42
N ASP A 111 -16.92 4.45 -1.90
CA ASP A 111 -16.54 4.94 -0.58
C ASP A 111 -17.14 4.09 0.55
N ALA A 112 -18.38 3.60 0.41
CA ALA A 112 -18.98 2.67 1.35
C ALA A 112 -18.14 1.39 1.49
N TRP A 113 -17.68 0.82 0.38
CA TRP A 113 -16.76 -0.31 0.40
C TRP A 113 -15.39 0.02 0.99
N ALA A 114 -14.84 1.21 0.68
CA ALA A 114 -13.60 1.65 1.28
C ALA A 114 -13.71 1.76 2.81
N SER A 115 -14.82 2.29 3.32
CA SER A 115 -15.10 2.40 4.76
C SER A 115 -15.27 1.02 5.39
N TYR A 116 -16.04 0.14 4.77
CA TYR A 116 -16.21 -1.24 5.24
C TYR A 116 -14.88 -1.99 5.39
N LEU A 117 -13.99 -1.90 4.39
CA LEU A 117 -12.70 -2.58 4.45
C LEU A 117 -11.73 -1.95 5.46
N ARG A 118 -11.81 -0.63 5.68
CA ARG A 118 -11.05 0.06 6.73
C ARG A 118 -11.50 -0.39 8.12
N GLU A 119 -12.81 -0.51 8.35
CA GLU A 119 -13.38 -0.79 9.66
C GLU A 119 -13.36 -2.29 10.00
N VAL A 120 -13.73 -3.16 9.04
CA VAL A 120 -13.90 -4.59 9.28
C VAL A 120 -12.62 -5.36 9.03
N ALA A 121 -11.93 -5.07 7.93
CA ALA A 121 -10.70 -5.78 7.58
C ALA A 121 -9.43 -5.11 8.11
N SER A 122 -9.54 -3.90 8.69
CA SER A 122 -8.40 -3.07 9.09
C SER A 122 -7.39 -2.83 7.96
N LEU A 123 -7.88 -2.74 6.72
CA LEU A 123 -7.06 -2.55 5.52
C LEU A 123 -7.15 -1.10 5.02
N ALA A 124 -6.03 -0.56 4.58
CA ALA A 124 -6.01 0.75 3.93
C ALA A 124 -6.67 0.66 2.54
N ALA A 125 -7.72 1.43 2.31
CA ALA A 125 -8.49 1.42 1.08
C ALA A 125 -8.72 2.84 0.55
N PHE A 126 -8.63 3.02 -0.76
CA PHE A 126 -8.70 4.32 -1.45
C PHE A 126 -9.55 4.24 -2.71
N VAL A 127 -10.32 5.28 -2.99
CA VAL A 127 -11.14 5.37 -4.21
C VAL A 127 -10.41 6.19 -5.27
N ALA A 128 -10.10 5.56 -6.41
CA ALA A 128 -9.63 6.24 -7.61
C ALA A 128 -10.81 6.68 -8.48
N LYS A 129 -10.74 7.93 -8.92
CA LYS A 129 -11.74 8.54 -9.79
C LYS A 129 -11.47 8.18 -11.26
N PRO A 130 -12.51 8.17 -12.12
CA PRO A 130 -12.33 7.98 -13.55
C PRO A 130 -11.37 9.04 -14.10
N SER A 131 -10.46 8.60 -14.97
CA SER A 131 -9.51 9.51 -15.62
C SER A 131 -10.27 10.35 -16.64
N GLN A 132 -10.30 11.68 -16.45
CA GLN A 132 -10.87 12.57 -17.45
C GLN A 132 -9.93 12.58 -18.67
N PRO A 133 -10.43 12.49 -19.93
CA PRO A 133 -9.58 12.53 -21.11
C PRO A 133 -8.69 13.77 -21.08
N GLY A 134 -7.36 13.58 -20.97
CA GLY A 134 -6.38 14.66 -20.81
C GLY A 134 -5.74 14.79 -19.42
N ALA A 135 -6.20 14.04 -18.42
CA ALA A 135 -5.51 13.89 -17.14
C ALA A 135 -4.36 12.90 -17.30
N ILE A 136 -3.19 13.40 -17.66
CA ILE A 136 -1.94 12.64 -17.64
C ILE A 136 -1.75 12.15 -16.20
N ALA A 137 -1.62 10.83 -15.99
CA ALA A 137 -1.22 10.29 -14.71
C ALA A 137 0.06 11.02 -14.27
N GLN A 138 0.00 11.76 -13.17
CA GLN A 138 1.15 12.50 -12.67
C GLN A 138 2.16 11.47 -12.18
N THR A 139 3.09 11.07 -13.04
CA THR A 139 4.38 10.53 -12.62
C THR A 139 4.88 11.42 -11.49
N PRO A 140 5.33 10.88 -10.34
CA PRO A 140 6.04 11.69 -9.36
C PRO A 140 7.18 12.40 -10.08
N VAL A 141 7.02 13.69 -10.33
CA VAL A 141 8.07 14.51 -10.93
C VAL A 141 9.16 14.54 -9.87
N ALA A 142 10.24 13.78 -10.11
CA ALA A 142 11.46 13.93 -9.35
C ALA A 142 11.79 15.43 -9.31
N PRO A 143 12.04 16.02 -8.11
CA PRO A 143 12.35 17.43 -8.01
C PRO A 143 13.52 17.73 -8.96
N PRO A 144 13.46 18.80 -9.77
CA PRO A 144 14.57 19.15 -10.63
C PRO A 144 15.78 19.44 -9.75
N ALA A 145 16.75 18.54 -9.78
CA ALA A 145 18.09 18.77 -9.28
C ALA A 145 18.74 19.85 -10.16
N SER A 146 18.44 21.12 -9.88
CA SER A 146 19.28 22.31 -10.15
C SER A 146 18.50 23.58 -9.80
N ALA A 147 18.26 23.81 -8.52
CA ALA A 147 18.12 25.17 -8.02
C ALA A 147 19.49 25.60 -7.48
N THR A 148 20.36 26.09 -8.36
CA THR A 148 21.48 26.93 -7.95
C THR A 148 20.90 28.08 -7.12
N LEU A 149 21.22 28.10 -5.83
CA LEU A 149 20.90 29.22 -4.94
C LEU A 149 21.41 30.52 -5.60
N ARG A 150 20.51 31.32 -6.18
CA ARG A 150 20.75 32.76 -6.26
C ARG A 150 20.57 33.30 -4.86
N LEU A 151 21.68 33.55 -4.19
CA LEU A 151 21.77 34.38 -3.00
C LEU A 151 21.27 35.79 -3.37
N VAL A 152 19.95 35.99 -3.32
CA VAL A 152 19.37 37.33 -3.31
C VAL A 152 19.78 37.94 -1.96
N ARG A 153 20.78 38.81 -2.03
CA ARG A 153 21.27 39.58 -0.88
C ARG A 153 20.17 40.57 -0.51
N SER A 154 19.27 40.15 0.38
CA SER A 154 18.24 40.99 0.99
C SER A 154 18.90 42.14 1.74
N GLN A 155 19.04 43.30 1.10
CA GLN A 155 19.48 44.52 1.77
C GLN A 155 18.23 45.19 2.37
N PRO A 156 18.12 45.31 3.71
CA PRO A 156 17.01 46.02 4.32
C PRO A 156 17.12 47.52 4.02
N PRO A 157 16.00 48.23 3.83
CA PRO A 157 16.03 49.68 3.65
C PRO A 157 16.59 50.34 4.91
N ARG A 158 17.69 51.10 4.77
CA ARG A 158 18.18 51.97 5.85
C ARG A 158 17.18 53.10 6.04
N VAL A 159 16.41 53.05 7.11
CA VAL A 159 15.64 54.19 7.60
C VAL A 159 16.62 55.16 8.28
N PRO A 160 16.68 56.44 7.90
CA PRO A 160 17.45 57.43 8.63
C PRO A 160 16.83 57.65 10.01
N LEU A 161 17.61 57.38 11.06
CA LEU A 161 17.24 57.62 12.45
C LEU A 161 17.31 59.13 12.72
N THR A 162 16.16 59.79 12.73
CA THR A 162 16.03 61.15 13.25
C THR A 162 16.13 61.11 14.77
N PRO A 163 17.01 61.88 15.42
CA PRO A 163 17.09 61.92 16.88
C PRO A 163 15.85 62.60 17.47
N ILE A 164 15.18 61.91 18.40
CA ILE A 164 14.04 62.42 19.15
C ILE A 164 14.56 63.31 20.30
N PRO A 165 14.11 64.57 20.43
CA PRO A 165 14.48 65.40 21.57
C PRO A 165 13.82 64.89 22.86
N LEU A 166 14.63 64.62 23.88
CA LEU A 166 14.17 64.20 25.20
C LEU A 166 13.69 65.41 25.99
N THR A 167 12.38 65.59 26.11
CA THR A 167 11.79 66.49 27.10
C THR A 167 11.66 65.78 28.45
N PRO A 168 12.08 66.40 29.57
CA PRO A 168 11.97 65.80 30.90
C PRO A 168 10.50 65.74 31.37
N ILE A 169 10.09 64.58 31.85
CA ILE A 169 8.76 64.32 32.40
C ILE A 169 8.77 64.73 33.88
N PRO A 170 7.87 65.61 34.36
CA PRO A 170 7.76 65.93 35.77
C PRO A 170 7.10 64.77 36.54
N LEU A 171 7.70 64.40 37.67
CA LEU A 171 7.14 63.45 38.63
C LEU A 171 6.16 64.19 39.54
N THR A 172 4.88 63.84 39.49
CA THR A 172 3.86 64.22 40.49
C THR A 172 3.00 63.01 40.78
#